data_AF-A0A182W595-F1
#
_entry.id   AF-A0A182W595-F1
#
_cell.length_a   1.000
_cell.length_b   1.000
_cell.length_c   1.000
_cell.angle_alpha   90.00
_cell.angle_beta   90.00
_cell.angle_gamma   90.00
#
_symmetry.space_group_name_H-M   'P 1'
#
loop_
_entity.id
_entity.type
_entity.pdbx_description
1 polymer ?
#
loop_
_entity_poly.entity_id
_entity_poly.type
_entity_poly.pdbx_seq_one_letter_code
_entity_poly.pdbx_strand_id
1 'polypeptide(L)'
;MVLSNYTDVSAMRQEILDNNLRTKAIIMDIINFRGALRELETLNEAGRDKLAALRKCIDRMDVLARDETDSKLAEEVEKNREQYSKTLQAFRKANVATMLEIEKSNKEELFALRPEASEMRQRKLANGLAGSKTYRSSALLLQHESVTDRMICISKQLHETTQKSAATLDMLVTTSATVESTRDELLNTAGKIHQSSKLLQKYSRRDCTDKMLAIFGLLMFLASVFYVLWKRLF
;
A
#
# COMPACT_ATOMS: atom_id res chain seq x y z
N MET A 1 6.13 -32.21 -0.65
CA MET A 1 6.47 -30.79 -0.88
C MET A 1 5.26 -30.02 -1.40
N VAL A 2 4.63 -30.43 -2.51
CA VAL A 2 3.45 -29.77 -3.12
C VAL A 2 2.25 -29.57 -2.16
N LEU A 3 1.92 -30.56 -1.32
CA LEU A 3 0.82 -30.45 -0.34
C LEU A 3 1.07 -29.39 0.74
N SER A 4 2.33 -29.17 1.13
CA SER A 4 2.72 -28.18 2.14
C SER A 4 2.57 -26.76 1.61
N ASN A 5 2.93 -26.54 0.34
CA ASN A 5 2.80 -25.25 -0.32
C ASN A 5 1.32 -24.88 -0.52
N TYR A 6 0.46 -25.83 -0.88
CA TYR A 6 -0.98 -25.58 -1.05
C TYR A 6 -1.67 -25.19 0.28
N THR A 7 -1.28 -25.81 1.40
CA THR A 7 -1.75 -25.39 2.73
C THR A 7 -1.23 -24.01 3.13
N ASP A 8 0.01 -23.65 2.75
CA ASP A 8 0.58 -22.33 3.05
C ASP A 8 -0.10 -21.23 2.22
N VAL A 9 -0.38 -21.48 0.93
CA VAL A 9 -1.17 -20.58 0.05
C VAL A 9 -2.58 -20.35 0.58
N SER A 10 -3.25 -21.41 1.03
CA SER A 10 -4.60 -21.29 1.60
C SER A 10 -4.61 -20.49 2.91
N ALA A 11 -3.60 -20.69 3.77
CA ALA A 11 -3.43 -19.91 4.99
C ALA A 11 -3.17 -18.43 4.69
N MET A 12 -2.29 -18.12 3.73
CA MET A 12 -2.01 -16.74 3.32
C MET A 12 -3.23 -16.04 2.71
N ARG A 13 -4.05 -16.74 1.91
CA ARG A 13 -5.33 -16.21 1.41
C ARG A 13 -6.24 -15.80 2.57
N GLN A 14 -6.35 -16.66 3.58
CA GLN A 14 -7.18 -16.38 4.74
C GLN A 14 -6.63 -15.21 5.57
N GLU A 15 -5.31 -15.11 5.72
CA GLU A 15 -4.65 -14.01 6.40
C GLU A 15 -4.80 -12.67 5.65
N ILE A 16 -4.73 -12.68 4.32
CA ILE A 16 -5.03 -11.51 3.47
C ILE A 16 -6.47 -11.06 3.66
N LEU A 17 -7.43 -11.99 3.63
CA LEU A 17 -8.85 -11.68 3.83
C LEU A 17 -9.10 -11.11 5.23
N ASP A 18 -8.58 -11.73 6.28
CA ASP A 18 -8.74 -11.26 7.66
C ASP A 18 -8.13 -9.86 7.85
N ASN A 19 -6.90 -9.64 7.39
CA ASN A 19 -6.26 -8.32 7.49
C ASN A 19 -7.00 -7.26 6.66
N ASN A 20 -7.53 -7.59 5.48
CA ASN A 20 -8.31 -6.67 4.65
C ASN A 20 -9.63 -6.28 5.35
N LEU A 21 -10.35 -7.25 5.91
CA LEU A 21 -11.60 -7.01 6.63
C LEU A 21 -11.37 -6.18 7.89
N ARG A 22 -10.35 -6.50 8.69
CA ARG A 22 -9.99 -5.72 9.88
C ARG A 22 -9.57 -4.29 9.51
N THR A 23 -8.81 -4.11 8.44
CA THR A 23 -8.45 -2.77 7.96
C THR A 23 -9.69 -1.98 7.57
N LYS A 24 -10.65 -2.59 6.86
CA LYS A 24 -11.93 -1.94 6.51
C LYS A 24 -12.79 -1.60 7.73
N ALA A 25 -12.82 -2.46 8.74
CA ALA A 25 -13.48 -2.16 10.01
C ALA A 25 -12.85 -0.93 10.68
N ILE A 26 -11.52 -0.90 10.78
CA ILE A 26 -10.79 0.26 11.34
C ILE A 26 -11.04 1.52 10.52
N ILE A 27 -11.10 1.44 9.18
CA ILE A 27 -11.48 2.58 8.33
C ILE A 27 -12.86 3.11 8.70
N MET A 28 -13.83 2.23 8.91
CA MET A 28 -15.20 2.61 9.29
C MET A 28 -15.24 3.23 10.69
N ASP A 29 -14.47 2.67 11.63
CA ASP A 29 -14.33 3.21 12.98
C ASP A 29 -13.71 4.60 12.95
N ILE A 30 -12.67 4.83 12.12
CA ILE A 30 -12.07 6.14 11.90
C ILE A 30 -13.09 7.12 11.34
N ILE A 31 -13.86 6.77 10.30
CA ILE A 31 -14.85 7.68 9.68
C ILE A 31 -15.92 8.13 10.70
N ASN A 32 -16.38 7.20 11.53
CA ASN A 32 -17.42 7.45 12.53
C ASN A 32 -16.87 8.01 13.85
N PHE A 33 -15.55 8.15 13.96
CA PHE A 33 -14.92 8.61 15.19
C PHE A 33 -15.26 10.08 15.49
N ARG A 34 -15.66 10.34 16.73
CA ARG A 34 -16.01 11.68 17.25
C ARG A 34 -15.39 11.95 18.63
N GLY A 35 -14.35 11.21 18.99
CA GLY A 35 -13.69 11.29 20.30
C GLY A 35 -12.41 12.12 20.31
N ALA A 36 -11.58 11.90 21.32
CA ALA A 36 -10.31 12.60 21.49
C ALA A 36 -9.25 12.15 20.48
N LEU A 37 -8.37 13.07 20.07
CA LEU A 37 -7.29 12.81 19.10
C LEU A 37 -6.40 11.62 19.48
N ARG A 38 -6.19 11.39 20.78
CA ARG A 38 -5.34 10.28 21.27
C ARG A 38 -5.91 8.90 20.94
N GLU A 39 -7.23 8.75 21.00
CA GLU A 39 -7.90 7.48 20.65
C GLU A 39 -7.91 7.27 19.12
N LEU A 40 -8.04 8.35 18.34
CA LEU A 40 -7.85 8.30 16.90
C LEU A 40 -6.44 7.82 16.54
N GLU A 41 -5.41 8.28 17.25
CA GLU A 41 -4.03 7.85 16.99
C GLU A 41 -3.83 6.34 17.27
N THR A 42 -4.52 5.79 18.27
CA THR A 42 -4.49 4.33 18.53
C THR A 42 -5.18 3.51 17.43
N LEU A 43 -6.31 4.00 16.90
CA LEU A 43 -6.96 3.39 15.73
C LEU A 43 -6.06 3.46 14.49
N ASN A 44 -5.33 4.57 14.35
CA ASN A 44 -4.42 4.78 13.22
C ASN A 44 -3.17 3.89 13.30
N GLU A 45 -2.64 3.67 14.49
CA GLU A 45 -1.57 2.70 14.72
C GLU A 45 -2.03 1.28 14.39
N ALA A 46 -3.16 0.84 14.94
CA ALA A 46 -3.73 -0.48 14.64
C ALA A 46 -4.01 -0.67 13.13
N GLY A 47 -4.52 0.36 12.45
CA GLY A 47 -4.75 0.34 11.01
C GLY A 47 -3.46 0.23 10.20
N ARG A 48 -2.40 0.95 10.61
CA ARG A 48 -1.08 0.87 9.98
C ARG A 48 -0.45 -0.51 10.15
N ASP A 49 -0.56 -1.11 11.33
CA ASP A 49 -0.04 -2.45 11.59
C ASP A 49 -0.73 -3.50 10.71
N LYS A 50 -2.04 -3.41 10.55
CA LYS A 50 -2.81 -4.32 9.68
C LYS A 50 -2.49 -4.13 8.21
N LEU A 51 -2.29 -2.89 7.75
CA LEU A 51 -1.81 -2.62 6.39
C LEU A 51 -0.39 -3.17 6.16
N ALA A 52 0.51 -3.05 7.13
CA ALA A 52 1.85 -3.61 7.06
C ALA A 52 1.84 -5.15 7.01
N ALA A 53 1.02 -5.79 7.83
CA ALA A 53 0.83 -7.24 7.82
C ALA A 53 0.24 -7.72 6.48
N LEU A 54 -0.78 -7.03 5.96
CA LEU A 54 -1.39 -7.31 4.67
C LEU A 54 -0.36 -7.25 3.53
N ARG A 55 0.47 -6.21 3.52
CA ARG A 55 1.56 -6.07 2.55
C ARG A 55 2.55 -7.24 2.63
N LYS A 56 3.00 -7.59 3.84
CA LYS A 56 3.95 -8.71 4.04
C LYS A 56 3.39 -10.04 3.54
N CYS A 57 2.09 -10.28 3.73
CA CYS A 57 1.43 -11.49 3.21
C CYS A 57 1.37 -11.51 1.68
N ILE A 58 1.05 -10.37 1.06
CA ILE A 58 1.04 -10.23 -0.40
C ILE A 58 2.44 -10.45 -0.98
N ASP A 59 3.48 -9.90 -0.35
CA ASP A 59 4.86 -10.09 -0.78
C ASP A 59 5.31 -11.56 -0.64
N ARG A 60 4.90 -12.26 0.43
CA ARG A 60 5.17 -13.70 0.59
C ARG A 60 4.46 -14.56 -0.46
N MET A 61 3.19 -14.23 -0.77
CA MET A 61 2.47 -14.90 -1.86
C MET A 61 3.11 -14.63 -3.23
N ASP A 62 3.68 -13.44 -3.45
CA ASP A 62 4.39 -13.12 -4.70
C ASP A 62 5.66 -13.96 -4.88
N VAL A 63 6.42 -14.19 -3.81
CA VAL A 63 7.61 -15.06 -3.85
C VAL A 63 7.21 -16.48 -4.23
N LEU A 64 6.16 -17.02 -3.62
CA LEU A 64 5.68 -18.37 -3.93
C LEU A 64 5.11 -18.48 -5.35
N ALA A 65 4.43 -17.45 -5.85
CA ALA A 65 3.97 -17.38 -7.23
C ALA A 65 5.13 -17.42 -8.25
N ARG A 66 6.26 -16.82 -7.92
CA ARG A 66 7.47 -16.85 -8.76
C ARG A 66 8.15 -18.22 -8.72
N ASP A 67 8.21 -18.87 -7.57
CA ASP A 67 8.86 -20.17 -7.40
C ASP A 67 8.09 -21.31 -8.08
N GLU A 68 6.75 -21.29 -8.02
CA GLU A 68 5.92 -22.36 -8.61
C GLU A 68 5.61 -22.16 -10.10
N THR A 69 5.98 -21.02 -10.69
CA THR A 69 5.63 -20.62 -12.09
C THR A 69 4.13 -20.76 -12.37
N ASP A 70 3.28 -20.61 -11.34
CA ASP A 70 1.83 -20.74 -11.48
C ASP A 70 1.21 -19.40 -11.89
N SER A 71 0.84 -19.31 -13.17
CA SER A 71 0.20 -18.14 -13.77
C SER A 71 -1.06 -17.68 -13.02
N LYS A 72 -1.81 -18.61 -12.41
CA LYS A 72 -3.04 -18.27 -11.67
C LYS A 72 -2.75 -17.60 -10.34
N LEU A 73 -1.72 -18.05 -9.63
CA LEU A 73 -1.31 -17.47 -8.36
C LEU A 73 -0.73 -16.06 -8.56
N ALA A 74 -0.01 -15.84 -9.67
CA ALA A 74 0.49 -14.52 -10.05
C ALA A 74 -0.64 -13.51 -10.33
N GLU A 75 -1.72 -13.93 -11.02
CA GLU A 75 -2.90 -13.08 -11.27
C GLU A 75 -3.64 -12.74 -9.97
N GLU A 76 -3.71 -13.68 -9.03
CA GLU A 76 -4.32 -13.45 -7.72
C GLU A 76 -3.53 -12.47 -6.86
N VAL A 77 -2.20 -12.58 -6.86
CA VAL A 77 -1.31 -11.62 -6.18
C VAL A 77 -1.52 -10.21 -6.73
N GLU A 78 -1.67 -10.07 -8.04
CA GLU A 78 -1.92 -8.78 -8.69
C GLU A 78 -3.25 -8.16 -8.23
N LYS A 79 -4.33 -8.95 -8.21
CA LYS A 79 -5.62 -8.52 -7.67
C LYS A 79 -5.53 -8.10 -6.20
N ASN A 80 -4.76 -8.84 -5.40
CA ASN A 80 -4.55 -8.51 -3.99
C ASN A 80 -3.76 -7.19 -3.83
N ARG A 81 -2.79 -6.91 -4.71
CA ARG A 81 -2.06 -5.62 -4.75
C ARG A 81 -2.97 -4.45 -5.09
N GLU A 82 -3.82 -4.60 -6.11
CA GLU A 82 -4.80 -3.56 -6.46
C GLU A 82 -5.77 -3.28 -5.30
N GLN A 83 -6.27 -4.34 -4.65
CA GLN A 83 -7.15 -4.20 -3.49
C GLN A 83 -6.44 -3.54 -2.30
N TYR A 84 -5.17 -3.86 -2.07
CA TYR A 84 -4.34 -3.20 -1.07
C TYR A 84 -4.21 -1.69 -1.35
N SER A 85 -3.90 -1.30 -2.59
CA SER A 85 -3.78 0.11 -2.99
C SER A 85 -5.09 0.88 -2.77
N LYS A 86 -6.24 0.31 -3.17
CA LYS A 86 -7.56 0.90 -2.92
C LYS A 86 -7.85 1.06 -1.43
N THR A 87 -7.52 0.04 -0.62
CA THR A 87 -7.72 0.06 0.83
C THR A 87 -6.84 1.11 1.51
N LEU A 88 -5.57 1.23 1.07
CA LEU A 88 -4.63 2.24 1.56
C LEU A 88 -5.10 3.67 1.25
N GLN A 89 -5.63 3.92 0.04
CA GLN A 89 -6.22 5.21 -0.31
C GLN A 89 -7.47 5.52 0.52
N ALA A 90 -8.35 4.55 0.73
CA ALA A 90 -9.53 4.70 1.58
C ALA A 90 -9.13 5.02 3.03
N PHE A 91 -8.10 4.37 3.56
CA PHE A 91 -7.55 4.64 4.89
C PHE A 91 -6.98 6.06 5.00
N ARG A 92 -6.24 6.55 3.99
CA ARG A 92 -5.78 7.96 3.95
C ARG A 92 -6.96 8.93 3.96
N LYS A 93 -7.96 8.69 3.11
CA LYS A 93 -9.13 9.57 3.00
C LYS A 93 -9.93 9.63 4.29
N ALA A 94 -10.17 8.48 4.92
CA ALA A 94 -10.85 8.39 6.22
C ALA A 94 -10.10 9.18 7.29
N ASN A 95 -8.78 9.00 7.39
CA ASN A 95 -7.95 9.72 8.34
C ASN A 95 -8.03 11.24 8.19
N VAL A 96 -7.86 11.73 6.96
CA VAL A 96 -7.92 13.17 6.70
C VAL A 96 -9.32 13.73 6.97
N ALA A 97 -10.38 13.02 6.54
CA ALA A 97 -11.75 13.45 6.74
C ALA A 97 -12.12 13.55 8.23
N THR A 98 -11.81 12.52 9.02
CA THR A 98 -12.07 12.50 10.46
C THR A 98 -11.28 13.58 11.18
N MET A 99 -10.03 13.81 10.78
CA MET A 99 -9.20 14.83 11.39
C MET A 99 -9.71 16.25 11.14
N LEU A 100 -10.21 16.52 9.94
CA LEU A 100 -10.89 17.78 9.61
C LEU A 100 -12.21 17.95 10.37
N GLU A 101 -12.97 16.88 10.55
CA GLU A 101 -14.22 16.91 11.31
C GLU A 101 -13.97 17.19 12.79
N ILE A 102 -12.91 16.61 13.38
CA ILE A 102 -12.47 16.93 14.74
C ILE A 102 -12.03 18.39 14.85
N GLU A 103 -11.29 18.93 13.86
CA GLU A 103 -10.90 20.34 13.83
C GLU A 103 -12.12 21.25 13.84
N LYS A 104 -13.11 20.93 12.99
CA LYS A 104 -14.37 21.67 12.90
C LYS A 104 -15.17 21.58 14.20
N SER A 105 -15.32 20.40 14.79
CA SER A 105 -16.05 20.20 16.05
C SER A 105 -15.39 20.94 17.21
N ASN A 106 -14.07 20.85 17.36
CA ASN A 106 -13.33 21.55 18.42
C ASN A 106 -13.45 23.07 18.28
N LYS A 107 -13.44 23.58 17.04
CA LYS A 107 -13.68 24.98 16.74
C LYS A 107 -15.09 25.39 17.16
N GLU A 108 -16.10 24.60 16.83
CA GLU A 108 -17.50 24.86 17.18
C GLU A 108 -17.74 24.80 18.70
N GLU A 109 -17.15 23.85 19.43
CA GLU A 109 -17.22 23.75 20.90
C GLU A 109 -16.61 24.97 21.60
N LEU A 110 -15.44 25.43 21.16
CA LEU A 110 -14.80 26.64 21.68
C LEU A 110 -15.65 27.90 21.44
N PHE A 111 -16.36 27.97 20.31
CA PHE A 111 -17.31 29.06 20.06
C PHE A 111 -18.62 28.91 20.87
N ALA A 112 -19.08 27.67 21.11
CA ALA A 112 -20.30 27.38 21.88
C ALA A 112 -20.13 27.61 23.39
N LEU A 113 -18.91 27.44 23.93
CA LEU A 113 -18.55 27.77 25.32
C LEU A 113 -18.68 29.27 25.65
N ARG A 114 -19.06 30.12 24.68
CA ARG A 114 -19.36 31.55 24.89
C ARG A 114 -20.69 31.99 24.23
N PRO A 115 -21.85 31.69 24.84
CA PRO A 115 -23.12 32.30 24.43
C PRO A 115 -23.11 33.83 24.65
N GLU A 116 -22.48 34.32 25.72
CA GLU A 116 -22.50 35.75 26.09
C GLU A 116 -21.69 36.68 25.17
N ALA A 117 -20.72 36.16 24.42
CA ALA A 117 -19.93 36.99 23.50
C ALA A 117 -20.64 37.23 22.15
N SER A 118 -21.56 36.33 21.76
CA SER A 118 -22.34 36.46 20.53
C SER A 118 -23.54 37.38 20.72
N GLU A 119 -24.23 37.33 21.87
CA GLU A 119 -25.36 38.22 22.17
C GLU A 119 -24.92 39.68 22.46
N MET A 120 -23.70 39.92 22.92
CA MET A 120 -23.24 41.28 23.26
C MET A 120 -22.87 42.12 22.02
N ARG A 121 -22.67 41.50 20.85
CA ARG A 121 -22.36 42.24 19.60
C ARG A 121 -23.58 42.88 18.94
N GLN A 122 -24.80 42.46 19.28
CA GLN A 122 -26.02 43.05 18.72
C GLN A 122 -26.66 44.14 19.59
N ARG A 123 -26.17 44.38 20.82
CA ARG A 123 -26.83 45.28 21.79
C ARG A 123 -26.01 46.51 22.19
N LYS A 124 -25.20 47.07 21.28
CA LYS A 124 -24.39 48.27 21.59
C LYS A 124 -24.42 49.37 20.52
N LEU A 125 -25.58 49.57 19.88
CA LEU A 125 -25.87 50.81 19.14
C LEU A 125 -26.96 51.68 19.81
N ALA A 126 -27.46 51.30 20.99
CA ALA A 126 -28.40 52.13 21.75
C ALA A 126 -27.96 52.25 23.21
N ASN A 127 -27.89 53.49 23.68
CA ASN A 127 -27.68 53.94 25.06
C ASN A 127 -26.23 53.96 25.60
N GLY A 128 -25.60 55.11 25.38
CA GLY A 128 -25.19 56.09 26.41
C GLY A 128 -24.86 55.60 27.82
N LEU A 129 -23.75 56.16 28.33
CA LEU A 129 -23.33 56.38 29.73
C LEU A 129 -21.88 55.93 29.97
N ALA A 130 -21.05 56.96 30.10
CA ALA A 130 -19.64 56.94 30.47
C ALA A 130 -19.47 56.47 31.92
N GLY A 131 -18.38 55.75 32.21
CA GLY A 131 -17.93 55.58 33.60
C GLY A 131 -17.17 54.30 33.96
N SER A 132 -17.17 53.23 33.15
CA SER A 132 -16.50 51.97 33.55
C SER A 132 -16.07 51.12 32.35
N LYS A 133 -15.08 51.60 31.55
CA LYS A 133 -14.65 50.92 30.31
C LYS A 133 -13.25 50.30 30.32
N THR A 134 -12.38 50.57 31.30
CA THR A 134 -10.96 50.17 31.21
C THR A 134 -10.64 48.82 31.86
N TYR A 135 -11.36 48.40 32.90
CA TYR A 135 -11.09 47.13 33.61
C TYR A 135 -11.83 45.91 33.04
N ARG A 136 -12.94 46.12 32.32
CA ARG A 136 -13.71 45.02 31.69
C ARG A 136 -13.16 44.61 30.33
N SER A 137 -12.49 45.51 29.61
CA SER A 137 -11.83 45.20 28.34
C SER A 137 -10.59 44.34 28.52
N SER A 138 -9.81 44.56 29.59
CA SER A 138 -8.63 43.75 29.91
C SER A 138 -9.00 42.32 30.30
N ALA A 139 -10.02 42.12 31.15
CA ALA A 139 -10.51 40.79 31.49
C ALA A 139 -11.09 40.03 30.28
N LEU A 140 -11.76 40.74 29.36
CA LEU A 140 -12.25 40.16 28.10
C LEU A 140 -11.12 39.82 27.12
N LEU A 141 -10.11 40.69 27.02
CA LEU A 141 -8.91 40.48 26.19
C LEU A 141 -8.06 39.32 26.72
N LEU A 142 -7.83 39.25 28.03
CA LEU A 142 -7.11 38.13 28.68
C LEU A 142 -7.85 36.80 28.47
N GLN A 143 -9.19 36.81 28.52
CA GLN A 143 -9.96 35.62 28.17
C GLN A 143 -9.87 35.27 26.67
N HIS A 144 -9.88 36.26 25.77
CA HIS A 144 -9.67 36.03 24.34
C HIS A 144 -8.25 35.50 24.03
N GLU A 145 -7.23 36.07 24.66
CA GLU A 145 -5.82 35.68 24.54
C GLU A 145 -5.63 34.23 24.99
N SER A 146 -6.21 33.86 26.14
CA SER A 146 -6.17 32.47 26.63
C SER A 146 -6.87 31.46 25.71
N VAL A 147 -7.90 31.88 24.98
CA VAL A 147 -8.61 31.03 23.99
C VAL A 147 -7.80 30.92 22.70
N THR A 148 -7.20 32.02 22.25
CA THR A 148 -6.30 32.04 21.09
C THR A 148 -5.07 31.16 21.33
N ASP A 149 -4.46 31.22 22.51
CA ASP A 149 -3.33 30.36 22.87
C ASP A 149 -3.69 28.88 22.89
N ARG A 150 -4.88 28.53 23.41
CA ARG A 150 -5.39 27.15 23.38
C ARG A 150 -5.69 26.70 21.96
N MET A 151 -6.25 27.56 21.12
CA MET A 151 -6.49 27.27 19.70
C MET A 151 -5.17 27.04 18.95
N ILE A 152 -4.17 27.88 19.17
CA ILE A 152 -2.85 27.73 18.55
C ILE A 152 -2.20 26.41 19.00
N CYS A 153 -2.28 26.08 20.29
CA CYS A 153 -1.74 24.84 20.82
C CYS A 153 -2.42 23.60 20.22
N ILE A 154 -3.75 23.56 20.20
CA ILE A 154 -4.55 22.46 19.63
C ILE A 154 -4.30 22.33 18.13
N SER A 155 -4.32 23.45 17.40
CA SER A 155 -4.06 23.48 15.96
C SER A 155 -2.65 22.96 15.64
N LYS A 156 -1.65 23.35 16.43
CA LYS A 156 -0.27 22.88 16.26
C LYS A 156 -0.13 21.37 16.52
N GLN A 157 -0.70 20.87 17.63
CA GLN A 157 -0.68 19.44 17.96
C GLN A 157 -1.42 18.59 16.93
N LEU A 158 -2.58 19.06 16.47
CA LEU A 158 -3.32 18.42 15.38
C LEU A 158 -2.51 18.43 14.08
N HIS A 159 -1.97 19.57 13.68
CA HIS A 159 -1.18 19.69 12.46
C HIS A 159 0.02 18.74 12.46
N GLU A 160 0.76 18.66 13.57
CA GLU A 160 1.88 17.74 13.74
C GLU A 160 1.44 16.27 13.63
N THR A 161 0.30 15.93 14.24
CA THR A 161 -0.28 14.58 14.17
C THR A 161 -0.79 14.24 12.76
N THR A 162 -1.37 15.21 12.04
CA THR A 162 -1.81 15.07 10.64
C THR A 162 -0.61 14.83 9.75
N GLN A 163 0.43 15.64 9.91
CA GLN A 163 1.63 15.59 9.09
C GLN A 163 2.37 14.27 9.27
N LYS A 164 2.51 13.79 10.51
CA LYS A 164 3.12 12.49 10.82
C LYS A 164 2.33 11.33 10.20
N SER A 165 1.00 11.38 10.28
CA SER A 165 0.11 10.37 9.69
C SER A 165 0.21 10.38 8.16
N ALA A 166 0.20 11.56 7.55
CA ALA A 166 0.36 11.72 6.11
C ALA A 166 1.72 11.22 5.61
N ALA A 167 2.82 11.59 6.28
CA ALA A 167 4.18 11.17 5.91
C ALA A 167 4.36 9.65 5.99
N THR A 168 3.83 9.00 7.04
CA THR A 168 3.93 7.54 7.18
C THR A 168 3.13 6.82 6.10
N LEU A 169 1.92 7.30 5.77
CA LEU A 169 1.10 6.74 4.71
C LEU A 169 1.70 6.98 3.32
N ASP A 170 2.38 8.10 3.13
CA ASP A 170 3.08 8.42 1.88
C ASP A 170 4.32 7.56 1.67
N MET A 171 5.06 7.27 2.74
CA MET A 171 6.15 6.29 2.73
C MET A 171 5.62 4.90 2.34
N LEU A 172 4.47 4.46 2.87
CA LEU A 172 3.86 3.17 2.51
C LEU A 172 3.41 3.12 1.04
N VAL A 173 2.90 4.23 0.48
CA VAL A 173 2.52 4.32 -0.94
C VAL A 173 3.76 4.33 -1.84
N THR A 174 4.74 5.19 -1.55
CA THR A 174 5.97 5.29 -2.35
C THR A 174 6.66 3.94 -2.40
N THR A 175 6.84 3.29 -1.25
CA THR A 175 7.44 1.95 -1.19
C THR A 175 6.58 0.89 -1.87
N SER A 176 5.26 1.06 -2.00
CA SER A 176 4.41 0.16 -2.79
C SER A 176 4.63 0.37 -4.28
N ALA A 177 4.71 1.63 -4.73
CA ALA A 177 4.97 1.98 -6.13
C ALA A 177 6.37 1.57 -6.60
N THR A 178 7.39 1.69 -5.73
CA THR A 178 8.76 1.25 -6.06
C THR A 178 8.82 -0.26 -6.28
N VAL A 179 8.09 -1.04 -5.47
CA VAL A 179 8.00 -2.51 -5.65
C VAL A 179 7.33 -2.86 -6.97
N GLU A 180 6.29 -2.14 -7.36
CA GLU A 180 5.60 -2.34 -8.65
C GLU A 180 6.53 -2.04 -9.84
N SER A 181 7.20 -0.89 -9.82
CA SER A 181 8.17 -0.52 -10.87
C SER A 181 9.31 -1.54 -10.97
N THR A 182 9.78 -2.07 -9.84
CA THR A 182 10.83 -3.09 -9.81
C THR A 182 10.32 -4.42 -10.40
N ARG A 183 9.05 -4.76 -10.19
CA ARG A 183 8.41 -5.95 -10.78
C ARG A 183 8.34 -5.84 -12.31
N ASP A 184 7.91 -4.69 -12.84
CA ASP A 184 7.85 -4.46 -14.28
C ASP A 184 9.24 -4.56 -14.94
N GLU A 185 10.27 -4.01 -14.29
CA GLU A 185 11.65 -4.15 -14.74
C GLU A 185 12.14 -5.61 -14.72
N LEU A 186 11.76 -6.39 -13.69
CA LEU A 186 12.07 -7.82 -13.62
C LEU A 186 11.33 -8.64 -14.69
N LEU A 187 10.05 -8.35 -14.96
CA LEU A 187 9.28 -9.02 -16.02
C LEU A 187 9.86 -8.71 -17.41
N ASN A 188 10.24 -7.46 -17.66
CA ASN A 188 10.91 -7.07 -18.90
C ASN A 188 12.29 -7.76 -19.04
N THR A 189 13.02 -7.90 -17.94
CA THR A 189 14.30 -8.61 -17.91
C THR A 189 14.13 -10.12 -18.15
N ALA A 190 13.13 -10.75 -17.55
CA ALA A 190 12.76 -12.15 -17.79
C ALA A 190 12.35 -12.39 -19.25
N GLY A 191 11.61 -11.46 -19.85
CA GLY A 191 11.28 -11.47 -21.28
C GLY A 191 12.52 -11.46 -22.18
N LYS A 192 13.53 -10.63 -21.85
CA LYS A 192 14.83 -10.59 -22.54
C LYS A 192 15.63 -11.89 -22.36
N ILE A 193 15.58 -12.52 -21.18
CA ILE A 193 16.21 -13.83 -20.92
C ILE A 193 15.57 -14.94 -21.77
N HIS A 194 14.25 -14.95 -21.91
CA HIS A 194 13.56 -15.93 -22.76
C HIS A 194 13.86 -15.73 -24.27
N GLN A 195 14.07 -14.49 -24.70
CA GLN A 195 14.55 -14.22 -26.06
C GLN A 195 16.00 -14.70 -26.24
N SER A 196 16.85 -14.53 -25.23
CA SER A 196 18.23 -15.04 -25.22
C SER A 196 18.28 -16.58 -25.29
N SER A 197 17.38 -17.28 -24.57
CA SER A 197 17.28 -18.74 -24.64
C SER A 197 16.83 -19.25 -26.02
N LYS A 198 15.93 -18.52 -26.71
CA LYS A 198 15.58 -18.80 -28.12
C LYS A 198 16.77 -18.65 -29.07
N LEU A 199 17.69 -17.72 -28.80
CA LEU A 199 18.91 -17.56 -29.59
C LEU A 199 19.91 -18.69 -29.31
N LEU A 200 20.06 -19.10 -28.05
CA LEU A 200 20.87 -20.27 -27.67
C LEU A 200 20.32 -21.57 -28.29
N GLN A 201 18.99 -21.74 -28.33
CA GLN A 201 18.35 -22.90 -28.95
C GLN A 201 18.50 -22.91 -30.48
N LYS A 202 18.50 -21.73 -31.13
CA LYS A 202 18.85 -21.60 -32.54
C LYS A 202 20.31 -21.98 -32.83
N TYR A 203 21.23 -21.71 -31.90
CA TYR A 203 22.63 -22.10 -32.04
C TYR A 203 22.83 -23.62 -31.85
N SER A 204 22.17 -24.22 -30.84
CA SER A 204 22.18 -25.67 -30.58
C SER A 204 21.64 -26.51 -31.74
N ARG A 205 20.70 -25.97 -32.52
CA ARG A 205 20.15 -26.65 -33.71
C ARG A 205 21.19 -26.87 -34.80
N ARG A 206 22.18 -25.97 -34.93
CA ARG A 206 23.30 -26.12 -35.87
C ARG A 206 24.19 -27.29 -35.46
N ASP A 207 24.48 -27.42 -34.18
CA ASP A 207 25.30 -28.53 -33.64
C ASP A 207 24.59 -29.88 -33.74
N CYS A 208 23.26 -29.91 -33.61
CA CYS A 208 22.47 -31.15 -33.80
C CYS A 208 22.48 -31.58 -35.28
N THR A 209 22.31 -30.63 -36.20
CA THR A 209 22.29 -30.92 -37.64
C THR A 209 23.65 -31.44 -38.12
N ASP A 210 24.75 -30.87 -37.61
CA ASP A 210 26.11 -31.31 -37.89
C ASP A 210 26.38 -32.74 -37.37
N LYS A 211 25.94 -33.06 -36.15
CA LYS A 211 26.03 -34.43 -35.60
C LYS A 211 25.22 -35.44 -36.40
N MET A 212 24.04 -35.07 -36.90
CA MET A 212 23.21 -35.94 -37.72
C MET A 212 23.86 -36.22 -39.09
N LEU A 213 24.47 -35.20 -39.71
CA LEU A 213 25.23 -35.36 -40.95
C LEU A 213 26.45 -36.27 -40.76
N ALA A 214 27.18 -36.12 -39.66
CA ALA A 214 28.32 -36.97 -39.34
C ALA A 214 27.91 -38.45 -39.16
N ILE A 215 26.81 -38.72 -38.46
CA ILE A 215 26.28 -40.08 -38.26
C ILE A 215 25.81 -40.69 -39.60
N PHE A 216 25.15 -39.91 -40.44
CA PHE A 216 24.68 -40.38 -41.74
C PHE A 216 25.86 -40.75 -42.66
N GLY A 217 26.91 -39.95 -42.69
CA GLY A 217 28.15 -40.26 -43.41
C GLY A 217 28.81 -41.55 -42.90
N LEU A 218 28.87 -41.73 -41.58
CA LEU A 218 29.41 -42.94 -40.96
C LEU A 218 28.58 -44.19 -41.32
N LEU A 219 27.25 -44.10 -41.32
CA LEU A 219 26.35 -45.20 -41.70
C LEU A 219 26.52 -45.60 -43.17
N MET A 220 26.60 -44.63 -44.08
CA MET A 220 26.87 -44.87 -45.51
C MET A 220 28.22 -45.56 -45.73
N PHE A 221 29.25 -45.13 -44.99
CA PHE A 221 30.57 -45.76 -45.02
C PHE A 221 30.52 -47.20 -44.51
N LEU A 222 29.91 -47.42 -43.34
CA LEU A 222 29.74 -48.76 -42.77
C LEU A 222 28.94 -49.68 -43.69
N ALA A 223 27.84 -49.20 -44.28
CA ALA A 223 27.05 -49.97 -45.24
C ALA A 223 27.87 -50.36 -46.48
N SER A 224 28.73 -49.46 -46.98
CA SER A 224 29.62 -49.74 -48.10
C SER A 224 30.66 -50.80 -47.75
N VAL A 225 31.28 -50.70 -46.58
CA VAL A 225 32.23 -51.71 -46.07
C VAL A 225 31.54 -53.05 -45.88
N PHE A 226 30.36 -53.07 -45.25
CA PHE A 226 29.58 -54.28 -45.05
C PHE A 226 29.19 -54.93 -46.36
N TYR A 227 28.75 -54.15 -47.36
CA TYR A 227 28.41 -54.64 -48.69
C TYR A 227 29.60 -55.34 -49.36
N VAL A 228 30.79 -54.74 -49.30
CA VAL A 228 32.02 -55.34 -49.86
C VAL A 228 32.41 -56.62 -49.11
N LEU A 229 32.30 -56.63 -47.78
CA LEU A 229 32.59 -57.82 -46.97
C LEU A 229 31.59 -58.95 -47.25
N TRP A 230 30.30 -58.63 -47.34
CA TRP A 230 29.25 -59.61 -47.66
C TRP A 230 29.45 -60.21 -49.04
N LYS A 231 29.72 -59.38 -50.05
CA LYS A 231 30.02 -59.83 -51.42
C LYS A 231 31.31 -60.67 -51.52
N ARG A 232 32.18 -60.60 -50.51
CA ARG A 232 33.45 -61.35 -50.48
C ARG A 232 33.38 -62.63 -49.65
N LEU A 233 32.51 -62.67 -48.63
CA LEU A 233 32.30 -63.81 -47.75
C LEU A 233 31.21 -64.77 -48.25
N PHE A 234 30.25 -64.27 -49.03
CA PHE A 234 29.22 -65.03 -49.76
C PHE A 234 29.47 -64.92 -51.26
#